data_AF-A0A9P6NLG7-F1
#
_entry.id   AF-A0A9P6NLG7-F1
#
_cell.length_a   1.000
_cell.length_b   1.000
_cell.length_c   1.000
_cell.angle_alpha   90.00
_cell.angle_beta   90.00
_cell.angle_gamma   90.00
#
_symmetry.space_group_name_H-M   'P 1'
#
loop_
_entity.id
_entity.type
_entity.pdbx_description
1 polymer ?
#
loop_
_entity_poly.entity_id
_entity_poly.type
_entity_poly.pdbx_seq_one_letter_code
_entity_poly.pdbx_strand_id
1 'polypeptide(L)'
;MVVNPLDCLGDNQVLQLLPGITRLNLTKVMSTSQDVWKCLKNHYYHVIFISPEMLLNSKRFQRLYYSTDFQKHLVLRLIDEAHVIYLWGLVASGLTKGFPSHTQLDGVCKFRPKDDNLGQALTAMDNIPVL
;
A
#
# COMPACT_ATOMS: atom_id res chain seq x y z
N MET A 1 -2.32 8.16 3.16
CA MET A 1 -1.70 7.14 2.28
C MET A 1 -2.68 6.01 2.10
N VAL A 2 -2.80 5.45 0.90
CA VAL A 2 -3.69 4.34 0.56
C VAL A 2 -2.84 3.17 0.06
N VAL A 3 -2.99 2.01 0.68
CA VAL A 3 -2.40 0.75 0.21
C VAL A 3 -3.47 0.04 -0.60
N ASN A 4 -3.26 -0.11 -1.91
CA ASN A 4 -4.21 -0.79 -2.79
C ASN A 4 -3.62 -2.11 -3.30
N PRO A 5 -4.20 -3.28 -2.92
CA PRO A 5 -3.74 -4.59 -3.37
C PRO A 5 -4.13 -4.91 -4.81
N LEU A 6 -5.03 -4.14 -5.43
CA LEU A 6 -5.46 -4.29 -6.81
C LEU A 6 -4.78 -3.22 -7.68
N ASP A 7 -3.72 -3.63 -8.39
CA ASP A 7 -2.99 -2.80 -9.36
C ASP A 7 -3.91 -2.14 -10.42
N CYS A 8 -5.13 -2.63 -10.62
CA CYS A 8 -6.08 -2.18 -11.64
C CYS A 8 -7.07 -1.09 -11.18
N LEU A 9 -7.23 -0.84 -9.87
CA LEU A 9 -8.25 0.11 -9.36
C LEU A 9 -7.70 1.52 -9.09
N GLY A 10 -6.38 1.66 -8.94
CA GLY A 10 -5.74 2.95 -8.68
C GLY A 10 -6.12 4.01 -9.71
N ASP A 11 -6.18 3.66 -11.00
CA ASP A 11 -6.50 4.64 -12.06
C ASP A 11 -7.96 5.11 -12.02
N ASN A 12 -8.90 4.27 -11.58
CA ASN A 12 -10.33 4.62 -11.47
C ASN A 12 -10.66 5.36 -10.17
N GLN A 13 -10.00 5.04 -9.05
CA GLN A 13 -10.18 5.77 -7.78
C GLN A 13 -9.52 7.15 -7.81
N VAL A 14 -8.44 7.29 -8.58
CA VAL A 14 -7.80 8.58 -8.86
C VAL A 14 -8.78 9.53 -9.56
N LEU A 15 -9.82 9.06 -10.25
CA LEU A 15 -10.79 9.91 -10.95
C LEU A 15 -11.82 10.63 -10.05
N GLN A 16 -12.03 10.21 -8.80
CA GLN A 16 -13.16 10.70 -7.97
C GLN A 16 -12.78 11.66 -6.82
N LEU A 17 -11.52 12.09 -6.73
CA LEU A 17 -11.09 13.05 -5.71
C LEU A 17 -11.45 14.50 -6.08
N LEU A 18 -11.72 15.33 -5.07
CA LEU A 18 -12.03 16.74 -5.24
C LEU A 18 -10.92 17.50 -5.99
N PRO A 19 -11.29 18.50 -6.83
CA PRO A 19 -10.30 19.38 -7.46
C PRO A 19 -9.49 20.13 -6.40
N GLY A 20 -8.17 20.25 -6.62
CA GLY A 20 -7.22 20.88 -5.68
C GLY A 20 -6.44 19.90 -4.80
N ILE A 21 -6.84 18.61 -4.74
CA ILE A 21 -6.08 17.59 -4.02
C ILE A 21 -5.01 16.98 -4.94
N THR A 22 -3.74 17.28 -4.66
CA THR A 22 -2.60 16.61 -5.30
C THR A 22 -2.53 15.13 -4.91
N ARG A 23 -2.26 14.28 -5.92
CA ARG A 23 -2.25 12.82 -5.78
C ARG A 23 -1.09 12.18 -6.52
N LEU A 24 -0.63 11.05 -6.01
CA LEU A 24 0.43 10.23 -6.63
C LEU A 24 0.04 8.76 -6.60
N ASN A 25 0.07 8.10 -7.76
CA ASN A 25 0.10 6.64 -7.84
C ASN A 25 1.56 6.19 -7.96
N LEU A 26 2.14 5.71 -6.86
CA LEU A 26 3.54 5.30 -6.81
C LEU A 26 3.69 3.87 -7.34
N THR A 27 3.63 3.74 -8.65
CA THR A 27 3.94 2.49 -9.34
C THR A 27 5.45 2.24 -9.37
N LYS A 28 5.84 1.01 -9.70
CA LYS A 28 7.26 0.65 -9.88
C LYS A 28 7.97 1.56 -10.90
N VAL A 29 7.27 1.95 -11.97
CA VAL A 29 7.80 2.87 -13.00
C VAL A 29 8.00 4.27 -12.43
N MET A 30 6.98 4.83 -11.76
CA MET A 30 7.05 6.16 -11.15
C MET A 30 8.12 6.26 -10.05
N SER A 31 8.39 5.15 -9.36
CA SER A 31 9.44 5.07 -8.35
C SER A 31 10.87 5.23 -8.89
N THR A 32 11.07 5.25 -10.21
CA THR A 32 12.37 5.55 -10.82
C THR A 32 12.60 7.05 -11.01
N SER A 33 11.55 7.87 -11.02
CA SER A 33 11.65 9.32 -11.24
C SER A 33 12.19 10.04 -10.01
N GLN A 34 13.30 10.74 -10.18
CA GLN A 34 13.92 11.51 -9.09
C GLN A 34 13.03 12.68 -8.63
N ASP A 35 12.27 13.28 -9.54
CA ASP A 35 11.38 14.40 -9.22
C ASP A 35 10.20 13.95 -8.38
N VAL A 36 9.63 12.76 -8.65
CA VAL A 36 8.60 12.17 -7.79
C VAL A 36 9.10 12.00 -6.36
N TRP A 37 10.35 11.56 -6.17
CA TRP A 37 10.94 11.44 -4.84
C TRP A 37 11.21 12.77 -4.15
N LYS A 38 11.58 13.82 -4.90
CA LYS A 38 11.71 15.17 -4.34
C LYS A 38 10.34 15.68 -3.88
N CYS A 39 9.31 15.55 -4.71
CA CYS A 39 7.95 15.94 -4.37
C CYS A 39 7.40 15.16 -3.16
N LEU A 40 7.70 13.86 -3.07
CA LEU A 40 7.35 13.03 -1.91
C LEU A 40 8.02 13.49 -0.61
N LYS A 41 9.32 13.79 -0.67
CA LYS A 41 10.07 14.30 0.50
C LYS A 41 9.62 15.70 0.93
N ASN A 42 9.16 16.51 -0.02
CA ASN A 42 8.66 17.86 0.23
C ASN A 42 7.15 17.88 0.54
N HIS A 43 6.53 16.72 0.79
CA HIS A 43 5.12 16.59 1.17
C HIS A 43 4.13 17.21 0.17
N TYR A 44 4.47 17.20 -1.12
CA TYR A 44 3.65 17.85 -2.17
C TYR A 44 2.32 17.13 -2.43
N TYR A 45 2.25 15.83 -2.15
CA TYR A 45 1.07 14.99 -2.42
C TYR A 45 0.24 14.79 -1.16
N HIS A 46 -1.05 15.11 -1.23
CA HIS A 46 -1.99 14.84 -0.14
C HIS A 46 -2.36 13.36 -0.06
N VAL A 47 -2.56 12.72 -1.22
CA VAL A 47 -2.93 11.30 -1.31
C VAL A 47 -1.88 10.54 -2.10
N ILE A 48 -1.34 9.49 -1.48
CA ILE A 48 -0.35 8.61 -2.09
C ILE A 48 -0.95 7.22 -2.14
N PHE A 49 -1.17 6.70 -3.35
CA PHE A 49 -1.55 5.32 -3.61
C PHE A 49 -0.29 4.49 -3.82
N ILE A 50 -0.18 3.39 -3.09
CA ILE A 50 0.94 2.46 -3.20
C ILE A 50 0.42 1.03 -3.27
N SER A 51 1.13 0.16 -3.96
CA SER A 51 0.89 -1.27 -3.89
C SER A 51 1.54 -1.87 -2.63
N PRO A 52 1.04 -3.00 -2.10
CA PRO A 52 1.69 -3.74 -1.01
C PRO A 52 3.14 -4.11 -1.32
N GLU A 53 3.48 -4.45 -2.56
CA GLU A 53 4.86 -4.71 -3.00
C GLU A 53 5.76 -3.50 -2.77
N MET A 54 5.28 -2.30 -3.10
CA MET A 54 6.06 -1.09 -2.95
C MET A 54 6.30 -0.76 -1.47
N LEU A 55 5.31 -1.01 -0.62
CA LEU A 55 5.45 -0.85 0.83
C LEU A 55 6.50 -1.82 1.41
N LEU A 56 6.50 -3.07 0.97
CA LEU A 56 7.29 -4.15 1.57
C LEU A 56 8.66 -4.38 0.94
N ASN A 57 8.80 -4.19 -0.38
CA ASN A 57 10.01 -4.57 -1.10
C ASN A 57 10.87 -3.37 -1.49
N SER A 58 10.32 -2.15 -1.51
CA SER A 58 11.09 -0.95 -1.84
C SER A 58 11.85 -0.41 -0.63
N LYS A 59 13.14 -0.75 -0.51
CA LYS A 59 14.03 -0.17 0.52
C LYS A 59 14.02 1.35 0.52
N ARG A 60 13.90 1.97 -0.67
CA ARG A 60 13.85 3.42 -0.84
C ARG A 60 12.57 3.99 -0.23
N PHE A 61 11.44 3.34 -0.46
CA PHE A 61 10.16 3.75 0.13
C PHE A 61 10.16 3.51 1.64
N GLN A 62 10.63 2.35 2.11
CA GLN A 62 10.71 2.05 3.54
C GLN A 62 11.52 3.11 4.31
N ARG A 63 12.64 3.57 3.76
CA ARG A 63 13.41 4.67 4.38
C ARG A 63 12.61 5.96 4.51
N LEU A 64 11.78 6.28 3.51
CA LEU A 64 10.88 7.44 3.57
C LEU A 64 9.75 7.19 4.58
N TYR A 65 9.08 6.04 4.47
CA TYR A 65 7.96 5.62 5.32
C TYR A 65 8.33 5.62 6.80
N TYR A 66 9.52 5.13 7.16
CA TYR A 66 10.00 5.13 8.55
C TYR A 66 10.70 6.44 8.97
N SER A 67 10.79 7.44 8.09
CA SER A 67 11.38 8.72 8.48
C SER A 67 10.43 9.51 9.38
N THR A 68 10.98 10.13 10.43
CA THR A 68 10.20 10.95 11.38
C THR A 68 9.52 12.13 10.69
N ASP A 69 10.18 12.71 9.69
CA ASP A 69 9.64 13.81 8.90
C ASP A 69 8.39 13.39 8.12
N PHE A 70 8.43 12.27 7.42
CA PHE A 70 7.27 11.76 6.69
C PHE A 70 6.13 11.33 7.63
N GLN A 71 6.45 10.67 8.74
CA GLN A 71 5.43 10.24 9.72
C GLN A 71 4.68 11.41 10.33
N LYS A 72 5.36 12.53 10.62
CA LYS A 72 4.71 13.74 11.16
C LYS A 72 3.66 14.34 10.21
N HIS A 73 3.85 14.16 8.90
CA HIS A 73 2.94 14.66 7.87
C HIS A 73 1.91 13.61 7.42
N LEU A 74 2.07 12.35 7.84
CA LEU A 74 1.16 11.27 7.51
C LEU A 74 0.00 11.21 8.52
N VAL A 75 -1.19 11.62 8.08
CA VAL A 75 -2.38 11.70 8.94
C VAL A 75 -3.15 10.38 9.05
N LEU A 76 -3.20 9.61 7.96
CA LEU A 76 -4.03 8.41 7.88
C LEU A 76 -3.43 7.38 6.91
N ARG A 77 -3.55 6.10 7.29
CA ARG A 77 -3.27 4.96 6.41
C ARG A 77 -4.58 4.25 6.11
N LEU A 78 -4.93 4.18 4.84
CA LEU A 78 -6.10 3.50 4.32
C LEU A 78 -5.66 2.18 3.69
N ILE A 79 -6.36 1.11 4.02
CA ILE A 79 -6.16 -0.19 3.40
C ILE A 79 -7.35 -0.47 2.49
N ASP A 80 -7.12 -0.40 1.19
CA ASP A 80 -8.13 -0.82 0.24
C ASP A 80 -8.18 -2.35 0.16
N GLU A 81 -9.38 -2.89 -0.07
CA GLU A 81 -9.67 -4.32 -0.08
C GLU A 81 -9.01 -5.10 1.07
N ALA A 82 -9.15 -4.60 2.31
CA ALA A 82 -8.58 -5.24 3.50
C ALA A 82 -8.97 -6.73 3.63
N HIS A 83 -10.11 -7.13 3.06
CA HIS A 83 -10.53 -8.53 2.96
C HIS A 83 -9.55 -9.41 2.17
N VAL A 84 -8.88 -8.86 1.15
CA VAL A 84 -7.80 -9.51 0.39
C VAL A 84 -6.58 -9.74 1.27
N ILE A 85 -6.22 -8.77 2.11
CA ILE A 85 -5.11 -8.89 3.06
C ILE A 85 -5.39 -9.99 4.09
N TYR A 86 -6.63 -10.08 4.58
CA TYR A 86 -7.05 -11.17 5.47
C TYR A 86 -6.89 -12.55 4.80
N LEU A 87 -7.34 -12.67 3.55
CA LEU A 87 -7.18 -13.90 2.77
C LEU A 87 -5.70 -14.26 2.57
N TRP A 88 -4.83 -13.27 2.37
CA TRP A 88 -3.39 -13.50 2.31
C TRP A 88 -2.81 -14.01 3.63
N GLY A 89 -3.24 -13.47 4.77
CA GLY A 89 -2.83 -13.98 6.09
C GLY A 89 -3.26 -15.44 6.32
N LEU A 90 -4.45 -15.82 5.85
CA LEU A 90 -4.91 -17.21 5.90
C LEU A 90 -4.07 -18.15 5.02
N VAL A 91 -3.68 -17.69 3.83
CA VAL A 91 -2.81 -18.45 2.92
C VAL A 91 -1.40 -18.60 3.51
N ALA A 92 -0.83 -17.53 4.06
CA ALA A 92 0.50 -17.54 4.67
C ALA A 92 0.58 -18.45 5.91
N SER A 93 -0.46 -18.45 6.74
CA SER A 93 -0.54 -19.29 7.95
C SER A 93 -0.81 -20.78 7.67
N GLY A 94 -1.03 -21.17 6.40
CA GLY A 94 -1.31 -22.57 6.04
C GLY A 94 -2.65 -23.10 6.55
N LEU A 95 -3.53 -22.22 7.04
CA LEU A 95 -4.86 -22.54 7.57
C LEU A 95 -5.91 -22.77 6.47
N THR A 96 -5.51 -22.78 5.19
CA THR A 96 -6.39 -22.93 4.03
C THR A 96 -6.91 -24.34 3.77
N LYS A 97 -6.55 -25.34 4.60
CA LYS A 97 -6.88 -26.78 4.40
C LYS A 97 -8.38 -27.15 4.38
N GLY A 98 -9.30 -26.18 4.40
CA GLY A 98 -10.75 -26.40 4.29
C GLY A 98 -11.52 -25.38 3.46
N PHE A 99 -10.87 -24.40 2.81
CA PHE A 99 -11.55 -23.37 2.04
C PHE A 99 -11.35 -23.57 0.52
N PRO A 100 -12.41 -23.54 -0.29
CA PRO A 100 -12.33 -23.68 -1.75
C PRO A 100 -11.69 -22.46 -2.46
N SER A 101 -11.18 -21.49 -1.69
CA SER A 101 -10.59 -20.23 -2.18
C SER A 101 -9.27 -20.43 -2.95
N HIS A 102 -8.67 -21.61 -2.89
CA HIS A 102 -7.39 -21.90 -3.54
C HIS A 102 -7.39 -21.67 -5.06
N THR A 103 -8.54 -21.76 -5.72
CA THR A 103 -8.67 -21.66 -7.20
C THR A 103 -9.11 -20.27 -7.68
N GLN A 104 -9.71 -19.44 -6.81
CA GLN A 104 -10.26 -18.12 -7.18
C GLN A 104 -9.28 -16.97 -6.91
N LEU A 105 -8.30 -17.18 -6.02
CA LEU A 105 -7.30 -16.17 -5.65
C LEU A 105 -6.27 -15.89 -6.76
N ASP A 106 -6.03 -16.84 -7.67
CA ASP A 106 -5.07 -16.68 -8.77
C ASP A 106 -5.47 -15.61 -9.80
N GLY A 107 -6.76 -15.28 -9.89
CA GLY A 107 -7.28 -14.24 -10.78
C GLY A 107 -7.42 -12.86 -10.14
N VAL A 108 -7.61 -12.79 -8.81
CA VAL A 108 -7.93 -11.54 -8.09
C VAL A 108 -6.67 -10.92 -7.46
N CYS A 109 -5.68 -11.72 -7.08
CA CYS A 109 -4.54 -11.25 -6.30
C CYS A 109 -3.22 -11.74 -6.89
N LYS A 110 -2.59 -10.92 -7.75
CA LYS A 110 -1.24 -11.20 -8.26
C LYS A 110 -0.17 -11.09 -7.16
N PHE A 111 -0.44 -10.30 -6.12
CA PHE A 111 0.43 -10.22 -4.96
C PHE A 111 0.16 -11.37 -3.99
N ARG A 112 1.24 -12.03 -3.56
CA ARG A 112 1.24 -12.91 -2.39
C ARG A 112 2.33 -12.42 -1.45
N PRO A 113 2.02 -11.96 -0.23
CA PRO A 113 3.05 -11.73 0.75
C PRO A 113 3.74 -13.07 1.02
N LYS A 114 5.03 -13.15 0.68
CA LYS A 114 5.86 -14.30 1.06
C LYS A 114 6.15 -14.31 2.56
N ASP A 115 5.99 -13.16 3.22
CA ASP A 115 6.32 -12.92 4.62
C ASP A 115 5.15 -12.21 5.32
N ASP A 116 4.90 -12.54 6.60
CA ASP A 116 3.91 -11.95 7.52
C ASP A 116 4.09 -10.44 7.82
N ASN A 117 4.81 -9.75 6.95
CA ASN A 117 5.38 -8.44 7.21
C ASN A 117 4.44 -7.27 6.87
N LEU A 118 3.33 -7.54 6.17
CA LEU A 118 2.36 -6.49 5.83
C LEU A 118 1.65 -5.95 7.06
N GLY A 119 1.17 -6.84 7.93
CA GLY A 119 0.56 -6.47 9.20
C GLY A 119 1.53 -5.65 10.05
N GLN A 120 2.78 -6.11 10.17
CA GLN A 120 3.83 -5.40 10.92
C GLN A 120 4.13 -4.01 10.34
N ALA A 121 4.27 -3.88 9.01
CA ALA A 121 4.52 -2.59 8.36
C ALA A 121 3.35 -1.60 8.53
N LEU A 122 2.12 -2.11 8.59
CA LEU A 122 0.92 -1.32 8.85
C LEU A 122 0.78 -0.95 10.33
N THR A 123 1.22 -1.79 11.27
CA THR A 123 1.16 -1.49 12.71
C THR A 123 2.40 -0.78 13.23
N ALA A 124 3.48 -0.65 12.46
CA ALA A 124 4.76 -0.07 12.90
C ALA A 124 4.72 1.42 13.30
N MET A 125 3.56 2.09 13.23
CA MET A 125 3.40 3.48 13.67
C MET A 125 2.19 3.55 14.60
N ASP A 126 2.45 3.61 15.91
CA ASP A 126 1.40 3.55 16.93
C ASP A 126 0.48 4.79 16.93
N ASN A 127 0.98 5.93 16.44
CA ASN A 127 0.29 7.22 16.51
C ASN A 127 -0.51 7.59 15.25
N ILE A 128 -0.48 6.76 14.20
CA ILE A 128 -1.15 7.06 12.94
C ILE A 128 -2.27 6.04 12.73
N PRO A 129 -3.54 6.47 12.65
CA PRO A 129 -4.65 5.55 12.49
C PRO A 129 -4.54 4.74 11.19
N VAL A 130 -5.04 3.51 11.26
CA VAL A 130 -5.23 2.61 10.12
C VAL A 130 -6.74 2.38 9.99
N LEU A 131 -7.28 2.59 8.79
CA LEU A 131 -8.67 2.34 8.45
C LEU A 131 -8.76 1.32 7.30
#